data_AF-A0A963WDB2-F1
#
_entry.id   AF-A0A963WDB2-F1
#
_cell.length_a   1.000
_cell.length_b   1.000
_cell.length_c   1.000
_cell.angle_alpha   90.00
_cell.angle_beta   90.00
_cell.angle_gamma   90.00
#
_symmetry.space_group_name_H-M   'P 1'
#
loop_
_entity.id
_entity.type
_entity.pdbx_description
1 polymer ?
#
loop_
_entity_poly.entity_id
_entity_poly.type
_entity_poly.pdbx_seq_one_letter_code
_entity_poly.pdbx_strand_id
1 'polypeptide(L)'
;AFAFSMNKATYDKLPPDLKKVIDNNSGLEAAAMFGRAMDEGDKAGRDIAAKAGNNLVTLDAAETQRWLRTASSVESDWVTEVAKKGIDGKKLASEARALIAKYNR
;
A
#
# COMPACT_ATOMS: atom_id res chain seq x y z
N ALA A 1 4.33 3.92 -0.70
CA ALA A 1 2.96 3.99 -1.26
C ALA A 1 3.08 4.30 -2.74
N PHE A 2 2.27 3.64 -3.58
CA PHE A 2 2.18 3.94 -5.00
C PHE A 2 0.94 4.79 -5.27
N ALA A 3 1.01 5.65 -6.28
CA ALA A 3 -0.13 6.40 -6.77
C ALA A 3 -0.19 6.28 -8.29
N PHE A 4 -1.36 5.89 -8.81
CA PHE A 4 -1.66 6.00 -10.23
C PHE A 4 -2.51 7.26 -10.41
N SER A 5 -1.91 8.29 -11.01
CA SER A 5 -2.47 9.65 -11.00
C SER A 5 -2.57 10.20 -12.41
N MET A 6 -3.63 10.98 -12.66
CA MET A 6 -3.84 11.72 -13.90
C MET A 6 -3.73 13.23 -13.65
N ASN A 7 -3.17 13.97 -14.61
CA ASN A 7 -3.16 15.42 -14.56
C ASN A 7 -4.60 15.96 -14.53
N LYS A 8 -4.93 16.77 -13.51
CA LYS A 8 -6.29 17.29 -13.31
C LYS A 8 -6.80 18.12 -14.50
N ALA A 9 -5.99 19.05 -15.03
CA ALA A 9 -6.41 19.89 -16.14
C ALA A 9 -6.66 19.08 -17.43
N THR A 10 -5.93 17.98 -17.61
CA THR A 10 -6.14 17.07 -18.74
C THR A 10 -7.42 16.28 -18.56
N TYR A 11 -7.66 15.73 -17.37
CA TYR A 11 -8.91 15.05 -17.04
C TYR A 11 -10.11 15.98 -17.22
N ASP A 12 -10.04 17.22 -16.72
CA ASP A 12 -11.13 18.19 -16.78
C ASP A 12 -11.50 18.56 -18.23
N LYS A 13 -10.55 18.48 -19.17
CA LYS A 13 -10.77 18.71 -20.61
C LYS A 13 -11.39 17.53 -21.36
N LEU A 14 -11.45 16.34 -20.76
CA LEU A 14 -12.05 15.19 -21.42
C LEU A 14 -13.56 15.41 -21.62
N PRO A 15 -14.11 14.98 -22.77
CA PRO A 15 -15.55 14.85 -22.95
C PRO A 15 -16.19 13.93 -21.89
N PRO A 16 -17.48 14.11 -21.57
CA PRO A 16 -18.13 13.38 -20.47
C PRO A 16 -18.11 11.85 -20.60
N ASP A 17 -18.21 11.33 -21.83
CA ASP A 17 -18.13 9.90 -22.12
C ASP A 17 -16.73 9.33 -21.82
N LEU A 18 -15.66 10.06 -22.17
CA LEU A 18 -14.29 9.66 -21.86
C LEU A 18 -13.95 9.81 -20.38
N LYS A 19 -14.47 10.84 -19.69
CA LYS A 19 -14.37 10.93 -18.22
C LYS A 19 -14.98 9.71 -17.56
N LYS A 20 -16.18 9.31 -18.00
CA LYS A 20 -16.85 8.13 -17.49
C LYS A 20 -16.02 6.85 -17.66
N VAL A 21 -15.30 6.70 -18.76
CA VAL A 21 -14.37 5.57 -18.95
C VAL A 21 -13.24 5.61 -17.92
N ILE A 22 -12.63 6.77 -17.67
CA ILE A 22 -11.58 6.91 -16.65
C ILE A 22 -12.14 6.60 -15.26
N ASP A 23 -13.29 7.15 -14.91
CA ASP A 23 -13.91 6.98 -13.59
C ASP A 23 -14.27 5.51 -13.33
N ASN A 24 -14.83 4.82 -14.33
CA ASN A 24 -15.15 3.39 -14.28
C ASN A 24 -13.91 2.48 -14.13
N ASN A 25 -12.71 2.98 -14.43
CA ASN A 25 -11.45 2.25 -14.31
C ASN A 25 -10.54 2.82 -13.21
N SER A 26 -11.10 3.61 -12.30
CA SER A 26 -10.40 4.26 -11.19
C SER A 26 -11.00 3.85 -9.84
N GLY A 27 -10.54 4.45 -8.75
CA GLY A 27 -11.14 4.26 -7.43
C GLY A 27 -10.84 2.90 -6.78
N LEU A 28 -11.73 2.44 -5.91
CA LEU A 28 -11.48 1.31 -5.02
C LEU A 28 -11.28 -0.02 -5.75
N GLU A 29 -12.02 -0.25 -6.83
CA GLU A 29 -11.94 -1.49 -7.62
C GLU A 29 -10.61 -1.58 -8.36
N ALA A 30 -10.17 -0.48 -8.97
CA ALA A 30 -8.86 -0.37 -9.59
C ALA A 30 -7.74 -0.54 -8.55
N ALA A 31 -7.84 0.09 -7.37
CA ALA A 31 -6.87 -0.09 -6.29
C ALA A 31 -6.76 -1.56 -5.84
N ALA A 32 -7.89 -2.26 -5.71
CA ALA A 32 -7.91 -3.68 -5.38
C ALA A 32 -7.31 -4.54 -6.51
N MET A 33 -7.54 -4.19 -7.76
CA MET A 33 -6.93 -4.85 -8.92
C MET A 33 -5.41 -4.70 -8.92
N PHE A 34 -4.89 -3.49 -8.68
CA PHE A 34 -3.45 -3.25 -8.58
C PHE A 34 -2.82 -4.00 -7.40
N GLY A 35 -3.49 -4.06 -6.25
CA GLY A 35 -3.05 -4.86 -5.11
C GLY A 35 -2.88 -6.34 -5.47
N ARG A 36 -3.90 -6.95 -6.07
CA ARG A 36 -3.83 -8.36 -6.52
C ARG A 36 -2.73 -8.60 -7.55
N ALA A 37 -2.57 -7.69 -8.51
CA ALA A 37 -1.52 -7.81 -9.52
C ALA A 37 -0.11 -7.76 -8.89
N MET A 38 0.09 -6.95 -7.85
CA MET A 38 1.35 -6.93 -7.09
C MET A 38 1.57 -8.25 -6.33
N ASP A 39 0.55 -8.77 -5.64
CA ASP A 39 0.63 -10.05 -4.93
C ASP A 39 0.93 -11.23 -5.87
N GLU A 40 0.36 -11.22 -7.08
CA GLU A 40 0.64 -12.20 -8.13
C GLU A 40 2.07 -12.05 -8.68
N GLY A 41 2.54 -10.82 -8.84
CA GLY A 41 3.92 -10.50 -9.21
C GLY A 41 4.94 -11.03 -8.20
N ASP A 42 4.66 -10.90 -6.90
CA ASP A 42 5.52 -11.43 -5.83
C ASP A 42 5.69 -12.95 -5.93
N LYS A 43 4.60 -13.68 -6.24
CA LYS A 43 4.66 -15.14 -6.45
C LYS A 43 5.56 -15.49 -7.62
N ALA A 44 5.40 -14.80 -8.76
CA ALA A 44 6.22 -15.02 -9.94
C ALA A 44 7.70 -14.70 -9.67
N GLY A 45 7.99 -13.58 -9.00
CA GLY A 45 9.34 -13.19 -8.62
C GLY A 45 10.01 -14.20 -7.68
N ARG A 46 9.27 -14.69 -6.68
CA ARG A 46 9.74 -15.73 -5.76
C ARG A 46 10.08 -17.02 -6.50
N ASP A 47 9.25 -17.45 -7.45
CA ASP A 47 9.49 -18.66 -8.24
C ASP A 47 10.74 -18.55 -9.12
N ILE A 48 10.98 -17.37 -9.69
CA ILE A 48 12.22 -17.10 -10.45
C ILE A 48 13.44 -17.23 -9.53
N ALA A 49 13.40 -16.60 -8.35
CA ALA A 49 14.51 -16.68 -7.39
C ALA A 49 14.76 -18.13 -6.93
N ALA A 50 13.70 -18.90 -6.67
CA ALA A 50 13.81 -20.31 -6.30
C ALA A 50 14.43 -21.15 -7.43
N LYS A 51 13.99 -20.97 -8.68
CA LYS A 51 14.52 -21.68 -9.86
C LYS A 51 15.99 -21.33 -10.14
N ALA A 52 16.42 -20.12 -9.80
CA ALA A 52 17.82 -19.71 -9.88
C ALA A 52 18.70 -20.33 -8.78
N GLY A 53 18.12 -21.08 -7.83
CA GLY A 53 18.85 -21.69 -6.72
C GLY A 53 19.18 -20.73 -5.59
N ASN A 54 18.49 -19.58 -5.49
CA ASN A 54 18.71 -18.63 -4.40
C ASN A 54 18.23 -19.21 -3.06
N ASN A 55 18.93 -18.86 -1.98
CA ASN A 55 18.48 -19.16 -0.63
C ASN A 55 17.33 -18.22 -0.21
N LEU A 56 16.15 -18.78 0.04
CA LEU A 56 14.96 -18.04 0.48
C LEU A 56 14.72 -18.29 1.97
N VAL A 57 14.85 -17.26 2.79
CA VAL A 57 14.72 -17.36 4.26
C VAL A 57 13.41 -16.71 4.71
N THR A 58 12.57 -17.49 5.38
CA THR A 58 11.40 -16.98 6.10
C THR A 58 11.76 -16.79 7.56
N LEU A 59 11.53 -15.60 8.11
CA LEU A 59 11.79 -15.31 9.52
C LEU A 59 10.78 -16.08 10.39
N ASP A 60 11.27 -16.71 11.45
CA ASP A 60 10.40 -17.32 12.44
C ASP A 60 9.70 -16.25 13.31
N ALA A 61 8.82 -16.70 14.22
CA ALA A 61 8.09 -15.79 15.09
C ALA A 61 8.99 -15.00 16.03
N ALA A 62 10.04 -15.61 16.59
CA ALA A 62 10.93 -14.93 17.54
C ALA A 62 11.75 -13.84 16.86
N GLU A 63 12.27 -14.15 15.68
CA GLU A 63 13.00 -13.25 14.80
C GLU A 63 12.10 -12.10 14.32
N THR A 64 10.89 -12.41 13.84
CA THR A 64 9.90 -11.40 13.44
C THR A 64 9.57 -10.46 14.61
N GLN A 65 9.36 -10.99 15.81
CA GLN A 65 9.11 -10.17 17.00
C GLN A 65 10.31 -9.30 17.40
N ARG A 66 11.55 -9.76 17.17
CA ARG A 66 12.73 -8.93 17.38
C ARG A 66 12.70 -7.71 16.47
N TRP A 67 12.41 -7.89 15.18
CA TRP A 67 12.30 -6.78 14.22
C TRP A 67 11.15 -5.83 14.55
N LEU A 68 9.98 -6.36 14.94
CA LEU A 68 8.84 -5.53 15.36
C LEU A 68 9.18 -4.64 16.56
N ARG A 69 9.91 -5.17 17.56
CA ARG A 69 10.40 -4.37 18.69
C ARG A 69 11.40 -3.31 18.25
N THR A 70 12.34 -3.64 17.38
CA THR A 70 13.31 -2.67 16.86
C THR A 70 12.64 -1.54 16.08
N ALA A 71 11.59 -1.84 15.32
CA ALA A 71 10.86 -0.87 14.52
C ALA A 71 9.79 -0.08 15.30
N SER A 72 9.58 -0.36 16.60
CA SER A 72 8.43 0.18 17.33
C SER A 72 8.41 1.70 17.44
N SER A 73 9.57 2.36 17.35
CA SER A 73 9.65 3.83 17.41
C SER A 73 9.22 4.52 16.12
N VAL A 74 9.25 3.83 14.98
CA VAL A 74 9.03 4.45 13.65
C VAL A 74 7.67 5.13 13.58
N GLU A 75 6.64 4.48 14.13
CA GLU A 75 5.30 5.07 14.16
C GLU A 75 5.19 6.23 15.14
N SER A 76 5.79 6.13 16.34
CA SER A 76 5.76 7.25 17.29
C SER A 76 6.49 8.47 16.74
N ASP A 77 7.62 8.25 16.07
CA ASP A 77 8.42 9.31 15.44
C ASP A 77 7.62 9.99 14.32
N TRP A 78 6.94 9.21 13.48
CA TRP A 78 6.06 9.74 12.45
C TRP A 78 4.89 10.53 13.03
N VAL A 79 4.23 10.02 14.09
CA VAL A 79 3.15 10.74 14.78
C VAL A 79 3.64 12.09 15.30
N THR A 80 4.82 12.14 15.92
CA THR A 80 5.42 13.39 16.39
C THR A 80 5.78 14.33 15.23
N GLU A 81 6.25 13.80 14.10
CA GLU A 81 6.57 14.60 12.93
C GLU A 81 5.33 15.28 12.33
N VAL A 82 4.25 14.52 12.11
CA VAL A 82 3.04 15.06 11.47
C VAL A 82 2.24 15.96 12.41
N ALA A 83 2.36 15.77 13.73
CA ALA A 83 1.79 16.70 14.71
C ALA A 83 2.34 18.12 14.57
N LYS A 84 3.63 18.29 14.22
CA LYS A 84 4.24 19.61 13.93
C LYS A 84 3.62 20.29 12.71
N LYS A 85 2.95 19.52 11.85
CA LYS A 85 2.22 19.99 10.66
C LYS A 85 0.71 20.15 10.94
N GLY A 86 0.27 20.03 12.19
CA GLY A 86 -1.14 20.13 12.58
C GLY A 86 -1.98 18.90 12.22
N ILE A 87 -1.35 17.75 11.94
CA ILE A 87 -2.03 16.52 11.53
C ILE A 87 -2.13 15.56 12.72
N ASP A 88 -3.32 14.99 12.93
CA ASP A 88 -3.53 13.94 13.93
C ASP A 88 -3.04 12.57 13.42
N GLY A 89 -1.74 12.32 13.58
CA GLY A 89 -1.11 11.07 13.16
C GLY A 89 -1.68 9.83 13.87
N LYS A 90 -2.06 9.95 15.15
CA LYS A 90 -2.64 8.81 15.90
C LYS A 90 -3.96 8.38 15.29
N LYS A 91 -4.82 9.34 14.96
CA LYS A 91 -6.08 9.07 14.27
C LYS A 91 -5.84 8.42 12.90
N LEU A 92 -4.94 8.97 12.09
CA LEU A 92 -4.63 8.41 10.76
C LEU A 92 -4.09 6.98 10.83
N ALA A 93 -3.19 6.69 11.77
CA ALA A 93 -2.63 5.34 11.94
C ALA A 93 -3.69 4.34 12.41
N SER A 94 -4.62 4.76 13.28
CA SER A 94 -5.75 3.94 13.71
C SER A 94 -6.73 3.67 12.55
N GLU A 95 -7.08 4.69 11.78
CA GLU A 95 -7.96 4.57 10.62
C GLU A 95 -7.36 3.66 9.53
N ALA A 96 -6.06 3.79 9.26
CA ALA A 96 -5.36 2.93 8.31
C ALA A 96 -5.45 1.45 8.73
N ARG A 97 -5.20 1.14 10.00
CA ARG A 97 -5.34 -0.24 10.53
C ARG A 97 -6.78 -0.75 10.42
N ALA A 98 -7.76 0.09 10.76
CA ALA A 98 -9.17 -0.28 10.66
C ALA A 98 -9.58 -0.58 9.22
N LEU A 99 -9.11 0.23 8.25
CA LEU A 99 -9.36 -0.01 6.83
C LEU A 99 -8.66 -1.28 6.33
N ILE A 100 -7.42 -1.53 6.74
CA ILE A 100 -6.72 -2.79 6.44
C ILE A 100 -7.54 -3.97 6.98
N ALA A 101 -7.90 -3.95 8.27
CA ALA A 101 -8.69 -5.02 8.87
C ALA A 101 -10.05 -5.24 8.17
N LYS A 102 -10.70 -4.15 7.74
CA LYS A 102 -11.98 -4.21 7.02
C LYS A 102 -11.87 -4.88 5.64
N TYR A 103 -10.76 -4.66 4.94
CA TYR A 103 -10.57 -5.15 3.55
C TYR A 103 -9.64 -6.36 3.46
N ASN A 104 -9.02 -6.79 4.56
CA ASN A 104 -8.29 -8.03 4.65
C ASN A 104 -9.30 -9.18 4.57
N ARG A 105 -9.39 -9.82 3.39
CA ARG A 105 -10.27 -10.95 3.10
C ARG A 105 -9.48 -12.23 2.97
#